data_AF-A0A2D6E636-F1
#
_entry.id   AF-A0A2D6E636-F1
#
_cell.length_a   1.000
_cell.length_b   1.000
_cell.length_c   1.000
_cell.angle_alpha   90.00
_cell.angle_beta   90.00
_cell.angle_gamma   90.00
#
_symmetry.space_group_name_H-M   'P 1'
#
loop_
_entity.id
_entity.type
_entity.pdbx_description
1 polymer ?
#
loop_
_entity_poly.entity_id
_entity_poly.type
_entity_poly.pdbx_seq_one_letter_code
_entity_poly.pdbx_strand_id
1 'polypeptide(L)'
;MNRATIRRLYRDAILQVFGCGDKDLDAHLTKAVKSDVHFSELAPGQWSPESILEIYCESGIPNATDINDFSAEAREFGFDPSTAVSYNSDSWDRIDGIVNLMLEVTHPGLKVYHEPYNGAVINIQEY
;
A
#
# COMPACT_ATOMS: atom_id res chain seq x y z
N MET A 1 -4.46 14.97 14.73
CA MET A 1 -3.96 14.25 13.53
C MET A 1 -4.90 14.47 12.35
N ASN A 2 -4.41 14.97 11.21
CA ASN A 2 -5.24 15.14 10.02
C ASN A 2 -5.33 13.82 9.23
N ARG A 3 -6.21 12.92 9.69
CA ARG A 3 -6.41 11.58 9.09
C ARG A 3 -6.77 11.65 7.61
N ALA A 4 -7.49 12.69 7.18
CA ALA A 4 -7.82 12.89 5.77
C ALA A 4 -6.58 13.15 4.91
N THR A 5 -5.59 13.89 5.44
CA THR A 5 -4.28 14.04 4.79
C THR A 5 -3.55 12.71 4.69
N ILE A 6 -3.48 11.93 5.77
CA ILE A 6 -2.81 10.61 5.77
C ILE A 6 -3.45 9.69 4.73
N ARG A 7 -4.79 9.62 4.70
CA ARG A 7 -5.52 8.86 3.69
C ARG A 7 -5.17 9.28 2.28
N ARG A 8 -5.15 10.59 2.01
CA ARG A 8 -4.78 11.10 0.69
C ARG A 8 -3.33 10.73 0.34
N LEU A 9 -2.40 10.90 1.26
CA LEU A 9 -0.98 10.59 1.05
C LEU A 9 -0.77 9.10 0.76
N TYR A 10 -1.41 8.20 1.50
CA TYR A 10 -1.34 6.76 1.21
C TYR A 10 -1.94 6.43 -0.15
N ARG A 11 -3.08 7.03 -0.52
CA ARG A 11 -3.66 6.83 -1.85
C ARG A 11 -2.70 7.24 -2.96
N ASP A 12 -2.08 8.40 -2.82
CA ASP A 12 -1.12 8.94 -3.79
C ASP A 12 0.15 8.06 -3.86
N ALA A 13 0.68 7.64 -2.70
CA ALA A 13 1.89 6.82 -2.60
C ALA A 13 1.68 5.38 -3.12
N ILE A 14 0.53 4.75 -2.86
CA ILE A 14 0.18 3.43 -3.41
C ILE A 14 0.19 3.49 -4.95
N LEU A 15 -0.40 4.53 -5.55
CA LEU A 15 -0.38 4.72 -7.00
C LEU A 15 1.03 4.97 -7.53
N GLN A 16 1.86 5.71 -6.78
CA GLN A 16 3.23 5.98 -7.19
C GLN A 16 4.13 4.73 -7.14
N VAL A 17 3.90 3.82 -6.20
CA VAL A 17 4.75 2.64 -6.00
C VAL A 17 4.29 1.44 -6.82
N PHE A 18 2.98 1.17 -6.85
CA PHE A 18 2.42 0.03 -7.58
C PHE A 18 1.90 0.38 -8.98
N GLY A 19 1.62 1.65 -9.26
CA GLY A 19 1.24 2.09 -10.59
C GLY A 19 2.44 2.20 -11.52
N CYS A 20 2.17 2.14 -12.81
CA CYS A 20 3.18 2.30 -13.86
C CYS A 20 3.18 3.71 -14.48
N GLY A 21 2.25 4.58 -14.07
CA GLY A 21 2.12 5.95 -14.57
C GLY A 21 1.28 6.07 -15.84
N ASP A 22 0.88 4.95 -16.44
CA ASP A 22 -0.08 4.91 -17.53
C ASP A 22 -1.50 4.81 -16.98
N LYS A 23 -2.37 5.74 -17.39
CA LYS A 23 -3.74 5.87 -16.85
C LYS A 23 -4.63 4.67 -17.15
N ASP A 24 -4.46 4.05 -18.31
CA ASP A 24 -5.31 2.97 -18.75
C ASP A 24 -4.89 1.67 -18.05
N LEU A 25 -3.59 1.44 -17.90
CA LEU A 25 -3.05 0.31 -17.14
C LEU A 25 -3.32 0.46 -15.63
N ASP A 26 -3.22 1.67 -15.09
CA ASP A 26 -3.44 1.95 -13.66
C ASP A 26 -4.92 2.13 -13.30
N ALA A 27 -5.86 1.96 -14.25
CA ALA A 27 -7.28 2.23 -14.02
C ALA A 27 -7.87 1.39 -12.89
N HIS A 28 -7.48 0.11 -12.81
CA HIS A 28 -7.93 -0.80 -11.75
C HIS A 28 -7.40 -0.39 -10.38
N LEU A 29 -6.09 -0.14 -10.27
CA LEU A 29 -5.47 0.32 -9.03
C LEU A 29 -6.05 1.67 -8.59
N THR A 30 -6.23 2.62 -9.53
CA THR A 30 -6.85 3.92 -9.28
C THR A 30 -8.26 3.80 -8.72
N LYS A 31 -9.05 2.84 -9.23
CA LYS A 31 -10.38 2.57 -8.70
C LYS A 31 -10.29 1.99 -7.29
N ALA A 32 -9.47 0.97 -7.08
CA ALA A 32 -9.31 0.29 -5.79
C ALA A 32 -8.85 1.25 -4.70
N VAL A 33 -7.82 2.05 -4.95
CA VAL A 33 -7.30 3.06 -4.01
C VAL A 33 -8.37 4.07 -3.58
N LYS A 34 -9.34 4.38 -4.46
CA LYS A 34 -10.46 5.28 -4.12
C LYS A 34 -11.51 4.60 -3.25
N SER A 35 -11.85 3.34 -3.55
CA SER A 35 -12.90 2.58 -2.85
C SER A 35 -12.44 1.96 -1.54
N ASP A 36 -11.22 1.47 -1.48
CA ASP A 36 -10.79 0.45 -0.51
C ASP A 36 -9.83 0.96 0.57
N VAL A 37 -9.54 2.26 0.57
CA VAL A 37 -8.78 2.93 1.65
C VAL A 37 -9.76 3.70 2.53
N HIS A 38 -10.07 3.16 3.70
CA HIS A 38 -11.08 3.66 4.63
C HIS A 38 -10.46 4.26 5.89
N PHE A 39 -11.21 5.15 6.56
CA PHE A 39 -10.94 5.42 7.98
C PHE A 39 -11.40 4.20 8.77
N SER A 40 -10.58 3.69 9.67
CA SER A 40 -10.80 2.36 10.30
C SER A 40 -12.13 2.24 11.02
N GLU A 41 -12.59 3.29 11.73
CA GLU A 41 -13.89 3.32 12.39
C GLU A 41 -15.08 3.33 11.43
N LEU A 42 -14.85 3.67 10.16
CA LEU A 42 -15.84 3.67 9.08
C LEU A 42 -15.58 2.55 8.05
N ALA A 43 -14.62 1.68 8.31
CA ALA A 43 -14.29 0.57 7.43
C ALA A 43 -15.43 -0.47 7.44
N PRO A 44 -15.71 -1.15 6.33
CA PRO A 44 -16.80 -2.14 6.27
C PRO A 44 -16.65 -3.29 7.26
N GLY A 45 -15.41 -3.76 7.47
CA GLY A 45 -15.08 -4.89 8.33
C GLY A 45 -14.67 -4.50 9.75
N GLN A 46 -14.18 -3.28 9.95
CA GLN A 46 -13.70 -2.77 11.26
C GLN A 46 -12.75 -3.77 11.95
N TRP A 47 -11.77 -4.28 11.20
CA TRP A 47 -10.81 -5.28 11.69
C TRP A 47 -9.84 -4.71 12.73
N SER A 48 -9.53 -3.42 12.63
CA SER A 48 -8.63 -2.68 13.51
C SER A 48 -9.15 -1.24 13.69
N PRO A 49 -10.27 -1.04 14.42
CA PRO A 49 -10.95 0.25 14.49
C PRO A 49 -10.14 1.35 15.18
N GLU A 50 -9.13 0.98 15.97
CA GLU A 50 -8.20 1.91 16.64
C GLU A 50 -7.09 2.42 15.72
N SER A 51 -6.92 1.81 14.54
CA SER A 51 -5.93 2.26 13.56
C SER A 51 -6.39 3.53 12.83
N ILE A 52 -5.48 4.15 12.09
CA ILE A 52 -5.77 5.34 11.30
C ILE A 52 -6.60 4.98 10.07
N LEU A 53 -6.17 3.96 9.32
CA LEU A 53 -6.83 3.50 8.10
C LEU A 53 -6.89 1.97 8.06
N GLU A 54 -7.94 1.45 7.42
CA GLU A 54 -8.02 0.06 6.95
C GLU A 54 -8.00 0.07 5.41
N ILE A 55 -7.11 -0.72 4.83
CA ILE A 55 -6.88 -0.82 3.38
C ILE A 55 -7.20 -2.25 2.94
N TYR A 56 -8.20 -2.39 2.08
CA TYR A 56 -8.62 -3.68 1.53
C TYR A 56 -7.88 -3.95 0.22
N CYS A 57 -7.20 -5.10 0.17
CA CYS A 57 -6.26 -5.44 -0.90
C CYS A 57 -6.89 -6.28 -2.03
N GLU A 58 -8.05 -6.89 -1.77
CA GLU A 58 -8.67 -7.86 -2.70
C GLU A 58 -9.17 -7.23 -4.02
N SER A 59 -9.35 -5.91 -4.08
CA SER A 59 -9.85 -5.19 -5.25
C SER A 59 -8.75 -4.71 -6.20
N GLY A 60 -7.48 -5.08 -5.97
CA GLY A 60 -6.34 -4.76 -6.84
C GLY A 60 -5.25 -3.89 -6.21
N ILE A 61 -5.31 -3.62 -4.89
CA ILE A 61 -4.17 -3.07 -4.15
C ILE A 61 -3.34 -4.28 -3.65
N PRO A 62 -2.06 -4.43 -4.03
CA PRO A 62 -1.29 -5.60 -3.59
C PRO A 62 -1.13 -5.66 -2.06
N ASN A 63 -1.35 -6.82 -1.45
CA ASN A 63 -1.18 -6.97 0.00
C ASN A 63 0.32 -7.07 0.34
N ALA A 64 0.73 -6.53 1.48
CA ALA A 64 2.09 -6.58 2.00
C ALA A 64 2.60 -8.00 2.25
N THR A 65 1.71 -8.96 2.54
CA THR A 65 2.07 -10.37 2.72
C THR A 65 2.26 -11.13 1.41
N ASP A 66 1.86 -10.55 0.28
CA ASP A 66 1.98 -11.22 -1.01
C ASP A 66 3.42 -11.21 -1.52
N ILE A 67 3.78 -12.31 -2.20
CA ILE A 67 5.07 -12.51 -2.86
C ILE A 67 4.78 -12.82 -4.31
N ASN A 68 5.34 -12.02 -5.21
CA ASN A 68 5.29 -12.30 -6.64
C ASN A 68 6.60 -12.99 -7.04
N ASP A 69 6.55 -14.30 -7.25
CA ASP A 69 7.69 -15.10 -7.69
C ASP A 69 7.54 -15.46 -9.17
N PHE A 70 8.26 -14.74 -10.02
CA PHE A 70 8.37 -15.02 -11.45
C PHE A 70 9.71 -15.70 -11.81
N SER A 71 10.36 -16.36 -10.82
CA SER A 71 11.67 -16.98 -11.03
C SER A 71 11.62 -18.14 -12.03
N ALA A 72 10.48 -18.82 -12.17
CA ALA A 72 10.30 -19.88 -13.15
C ALA A 72 10.30 -19.32 -14.58
N GLU A 73 9.52 -18.26 -14.82
CA GLU A 73 9.42 -17.55 -16.09
C GLU A 73 10.76 -16.89 -16.44
N ALA A 74 11.44 -16.29 -15.47
CA ALA A 74 12.77 -15.74 -15.67
C ALA A 74 13.76 -16.80 -16.20
N ARG A 75 13.74 -18.02 -15.64
CA ARG A 75 14.56 -19.13 -16.15
C ARG A 75 14.17 -19.52 -17.58
N GLU A 76 12.88 -19.58 -17.89
CA GLU A 76 12.39 -19.95 -19.22
C GLU A 76 12.84 -18.95 -20.30
N PHE A 77 12.77 -17.65 -19.99
CA PHE A 77 13.08 -16.59 -20.96
C PHE A 77 14.52 -16.07 -20.89
N GLY A 78 15.38 -16.67 -20.06
CA GLY A 78 16.81 -16.34 -19.98
C GLY A 78 17.15 -15.08 -19.18
N PHE A 79 16.28 -14.66 -18.26
CA PHE A 79 16.54 -13.58 -17.30
C PHE A 79 17.11 -14.12 -15.98
N ASP A 80 17.75 -13.25 -15.18
CA ASP A 80 18.28 -13.61 -13.85
C ASP A 80 17.12 -13.87 -12.86
N PRO A 81 16.89 -15.12 -12.41
CA PRO A 81 15.77 -15.45 -11.53
C PRO A 81 15.85 -14.78 -10.15
N SER A 82 17.05 -14.36 -9.72
CA SER A 82 17.23 -13.68 -8.43
C SER A 82 16.59 -12.28 -8.41
N THR A 83 16.35 -11.71 -9.58
CA THR A 83 15.70 -10.39 -9.76
C THR A 83 14.21 -10.49 -10.02
N ALA A 84 13.67 -11.70 -10.12
CA ALA A 84 12.29 -11.97 -10.54
C ALA A 84 11.33 -12.25 -9.38
N VAL A 85 11.81 -12.13 -8.13
CA VAL A 85 10.99 -12.23 -6.92
C VAL A 85 10.81 -10.83 -6.35
N SER A 86 9.57 -10.41 -6.14
CA SER A 86 9.27 -9.17 -5.43
C SER A 86 8.43 -9.44 -4.18
N TYR A 87 8.83 -8.78 -3.10
CA TYR A 87 8.13 -8.80 -1.82
C TYR A 87 7.34 -7.50 -1.70
N ASN A 88 6.03 -7.59 -1.54
CA ASN A 88 5.21 -6.38 -1.43
C ASN A 88 5.48 -5.63 -0.13
N SER A 89 5.97 -6.30 0.92
CA SER A 89 6.45 -5.63 2.16
C SER A 89 7.46 -4.52 1.87
N ASP A 90 8.41 -4.74 0.96
CA ASP A 90 9.42 -3.74 0.60
C ASP A 90 8.79 -2.54 -0.11
N SER A 91 7.76 -2.80 -0.93
CA SER A 91 6.98 -1.75 -1.58
C SER A 91 6.16 -0.95 -0.55
N TRP A 92 5.61 -1.61 0.46
CA TRP A 92 4.86 -0.96 1.54
C TRP A 92 5.78 -0.14 2.47
N ASP A 93 6.98 -0.62 2.78
CA ASP A 93 8.02 0.17 3.48
C ASP A 93 8.36 1.44 2.70
N ARG A 94 8.45 1.35 1.37
CA ARG A 94 8.65 2.51 0.50
C ARG A 94 7.46 3.47 0.54
N ILE A 95 6.23 2.96 0.55
CA ILE A 95 5.01 3.78 0.69
C ILE A 95 5.04 4.54 2.02
N ASP A 96 5.33 3.87 3.13
CA ASP A 96 5.46 4.49 4.45
C ASP A 96 6.53 5.58 4.45
N GLY A 97 7.68 5.32 3.82
CA GLY A 97 8.75 6.31 3.64
C GLY A 97 8.31 7.56 2.89
N ILE A 98 7.58 7.40 1.77
CA ILE A 98 7.04 8.53 0.99
C ILE A 98 6.05 9.33 1.84
N VAL A 99 5.12 8.66 2.52
CA VAL A 99 4.11 9.32 3.35
C VAL A 99 4.76 10.07 4.49
N ASN A 100 5.70 9.46 5.21
CA ASN A 100 6.40 10.07 6.33
C ASN A 100 7.23 11.29 5.90
N LEU A 101 7.91 11.23 4.76
CA LEU A 101 8.64 12.39 4.20
C LEU A 101 7.70 13.58 3.96
N MET A 102 6.50 13.33 3.45
CA MET A 102 5.49 14.38 3.23
C MET A 102 4.87 14.90 4.55
N LEU A 103 4.75 14.02 5.54
CA LEU A 103 4.29 14.38 6.88
C LEU A 103 5.32 15.20 7.65
N GLU A 104 6.63 14.97 7.48
CA GLU A 104 7.67 15.78 8.14
C GLU A 104 7.53 17.28 7.86
N VAL A 105 7.11 17.64 6.65
CA VAL A 105 6.91 19.04 6.24
C VAL A 105 5.60 19.63 6.78
N THR A 106 4.54 18.80 6.86
CA THR A 106 3.18 19.28 7.14
C THR A 106 2.74 19.08 8.59
N HIS A 107 3.28 18.08 9.26
CA HIS A 107 2.97 17.63 10.62
C HIS A 107 4.25 17.09 11.30
N PRO A 108 5.22 17.96 11.61
CA PRO A 108 6.49 17.54 12.20
C PRO A 108 6.29 16.66 13.46
N GLY A 109 7.00 15.54 13.53
CA GLY A 109 6.95 14.60 14.65
C GLY A 109 5.90 13.49 14.52
N LEU A 110 4.96 13.60 13.58
CA LEU A 110 4.04 12.51 13.25
C LEU A 110 4.74 11.49 12.35
N LYS A 111 4.68 10.21 12.71
CA LYS A 111 5.10 9.10 11.86
C LYS A 111 4.02 8.03 11.82
N VAL A 112 3.89 7.38 10.67
CA VAL A 112 2.93 6.30 10.43
C VAL A 112 3.59 5.10 9.78
N TYR A 113 3.02 3.92 9.98
CA TYR A 113 3.48 2.68 9.36
C TYR A 113 2.33 1.76 8.98
N HIS A 114 2.57 0.87 8.01
CA HIS A 114 1.65 -0.19 7.65
C HIS A 114 1.81 -1.42 8.55
N GLU A 115 0.70 -2.08 8.87
CA GLU A 115 0.67 -3.33 9.63
C GLU A 115 -0.33 -4.28 8.96
N PRO A 116 0.13 -5.41 8.39
CA PRO A 116 -0.78 -6.38 7.80
C PRO A 116 -1.65 -7.01 8.90
N TYR A 117 -2.97 -6.94 8.75
CA TYR A 117 -3.89 -7.65 9.64
C TYR A 117 -4.03 -9.12 9.22
N ASN A 118 -4.21 -9.33 7.91
CA ASN A 118 -4.29 -10.65 7.26
C ASN A 118 -3.97 -10.49 5.75
N GLY A 119 -4.12 -11.58 4.98
CA GLY A 119 -3.89 -11.57 3.53
C GLY A 119 -4.85 -10.71 2.70
N ALA A 120 -5.84 -10.05 3.31
CA ALA A 120 -6.81 -9.18 2.63
C ALA A 120 -6.80 -7.73 3.13
N VAL A 121 -6.30 -7.46 4.34
CA VAL A 121 -6.40 -6.14 5.00
C VAL A 121 -5.07 -5.70 5.59
N ILE A 122 -4.72 -4.44 5.33
CA ILE A 122 -3.59 -3.73 5.92
C ILE A 122 -4.12 -2.55 6.72
N ASN A 123 -3.55 -2.34 7.91
CA ASN A 123 -3.86 -1.21 8.77
C ASN A 123 -2.76 -0.17 8.71
N ILE A 124 -3.10 1.11 8.86
CA ILE A 124 -2.12 2.17 9.04
C ILE A 124 -2.16 2.65 10.48
N GLN A 125 -1.02 2.62 11.16
CA GLN A 125 -0.86 2.97 12.58
C GLN A 125 -0.01 4.25 12.73
N GLU A 126 -0.11 4.90 13.88
CA GLU A 126 0.85 5.92 14.35
C GLU A 126 1.96 5.24 15.16
N TYR A 127 3.20 5.71 15.04
CA TYR A 127 4.33 5.23 15.85
C TYR A 127 4.23 5.62 17.34
#